data_AF-K0INJ6-F1
#
_entry.id   AF-K0INJ6-F1
#
_cell.length_a   1.000
_cell.length_b   1.000
_cell.length_c   1.000
_cell.angle_alpha   90.00
_cell.angle_beta   90.00
_cell.angle_gamma   90.00
#
_symmetry.space_group_name_H-M   'P 1'
#
loop_
_entity.id
_entity.type
_entity.pdbx_description
1 polymer ?
#
loop_
_entity_poly.entity_id
_entity_poly.type
_entity_poly.pdbx_seq_one_letter_code
_entity_poly.pdbx_strand_id
1 'polypeptide(L)'
;MMNVPALLLLLLALSLLVVSAAPAYAHFDHLTHYNSRGGGVGQYYVYEALEPDYAAPGEPTAIMFSVQDYDGRDTYNIETMVEIYTSSGERIKAFPWTKQDVGDFQVFYTFPHVGSYQIVLSIADGPVNTNAIDLPRSTLGSTAGCNCERLIFNVAVSQGFGSIYNSTLGGAVFSSLAIFGAVLGLTYWSKKKSGKFASAPGDTMRYIVTLAAIAGGLVHFAVYSGHASLRLEYSIFLIVAGGMQVTYGILYTLLTLTGSTTGRARPHEHYRKTVAVNLFGLIGTAVLLGLYAYSVTLPPPLSPTGQPEDVDLAGILAKAVEVFTLIGIVYLMRLEKRRLQTFLKEHA
;
A
#
# COMPACT_ATOMS: atom_id res chain seq x y z
N MET A 1 19.31 23.37 -10.13
CA MET A 1 18.93 23.47 -8.70
C MET A 1 17.49 23.95 -8.65
N MET A 2 16.52 23.10 -8.31
CA MET A 2 15.14 23.54 -8.11
C MET A 2 15.10 24.45 -6.88
N ASN A 3 14.51 25.64 -7.03
CA ASN A 3 14.33 26.58 -5.92
C ASN A 3 13.39 25.94 -4.88
N VAL A 4 13.78 25.97 -3.60
CA VAL A 4 12.97 25.48 -2.46
C VAL A 4 11.48 25.91 -2.52
N PRO A 5 11.13 27.16 -2.89
CA PRO A 5 9.72 27.53 -3.06
C PRO A 5 9.02 26.81 -4.22
N ALA A 6 9.73 26.43 -5.28
CA ALA A 6 9.18 25.65 -6.40
C ALA A 6 8.91 24.19 -6.00
N LEU A 7 9.76 23.61 -5.13
CA LEU A 7 9.51 22.27 -4.58
C LEU A 7 8.31 22.27 -3.62
N LEU A 8 8.17 23.30 -2.78
CA LEU A 8 7.01 23.51 -1.91
C LEU A 8 5.72 23.72 -2.70
N LEU A 9 5.74 24.52 -3.77
CA LEU A 9 4.60 24.72 -4.67
C LEU A 9 4.24 23.44 -5.42
N LEU A 10 5.23 22.64 -5.84
CA LEU A 10 5.00 21.35 -6.47
C LEU A 10 4.34 20.36 -5.50
N LEU A 11 4.82 20.27 -4.26
CA LEU A 11 4.24 19.43 -3.21
C LEU A 11 2.83 19.90 -2.82
N LEU A 12 2.60 21.22 -2.73
CA LEU A 12 1.29 21.79 -2.45
C LEU A 12 0.32 21.52 -3.60
N ALA A 13 0.76 21.65 -4.85
CA ALA A 13 -0.04 21.34 -6.04
C ALA A 13 -0.37 19.84 -6.12
N LEU A 14 0.59 18.95 -5.81
CA LEU A 14 0.35 17.51 -5.70
C LEU A 14 -0.65 17.18 -4.59
N SER A 15 -0.59 17.87 -3.43
CA SER A 15 -1.57 17.67 -2.35
C SER A 15 -2.97 18.19 -2.70
N LEU A 16 -3.08 19.25 -3.50
CA LEU A 16 -4.36 19.80 -3.96
C LEU A 16 -5.01 18.94 -5.07
N LEU A 17 -4.21 18.26 -5.88
CA LEU A 17 -4.67 17.29 -6.88
C LEU A 17 -5.35 16.06 -6.25
N VAL A 18 -5.02 15.72 -4.99
CA VAL A 18 -5.66 14.60 -4.26
C VAL A 18 -7.06 14.97 -3.77
N VAL A 19 -7.38 16.27 -3.62
CA VAL A 19 -8.67 16.73 -3.08
C VAL A 19 -9.79 16.74 -4.14
N SER A 20 -9.48 16.62 -5.43
CA SER A 20 -10.47 16.71 -6.52
C SER A 20 -10.97 15.37 -7.08
N ALA A 21 -10.77 14.25 -6.38
CA ALA A 21 -11.21 12.94 -6.85
C ALA A 21 -12.65 12.60 -6.39
N ALA A 22 -13.39 11.97 -7.30
CA ALA A 22 -14.80 11.59 -7.25
C ALA A 22 -15.27 10.85 -5.98
N PRO A 23 -16.60 10.82 -5.71
CA PRO A 23 -17.16 10.20 -4.49
C PRO A 23 -16.78 8.71 -4.33
N ALA A 24 -16.82 8.26 -3.06
CA ALA A 24 -16.72 6.84 -2.67
C ALA A 24 -18.00 6.09 -3.09
N TYR A 25 -17.90 4.78 -3.28
CA TYR A 25 -18.72 3.96 -4.18
C TYR A 25 -18.56 2.48 -3.78
N ALA A 26 -19.54 1.86 -3.12
CA ALA A 26 -19.56 0.46 -2.63
C ALA A 26 -18.25 -0.33 -2.79
N HIS A 27 -17.44 -0.37 -1.73
CA HIS A 27 -16.06 -0.86 -1.78
C HIS A 27 -15.94 -2.05 -0.84
N PHE A 28 -15.32 -3.14 -1.31
CA PHE A 28 -14.74 -4.12 -0.39
C PHE A 28 -13.91 -3.38 0.68
N ASP A 29 -13.90 -3.87 1.92
CA ASP A 29 -13.05 -3.30 2.99
C ASP A 29 -11.57 -3.26 2.58
N HIS A 30 -11.19 -4.11 1.63
CA HIS A 30 -10.01 -4.05 0.80
C HIS A 30 -10.26 -4.96 -0.43
N LEU A 31 -9.80 -4.61 -1.64
CA LEU A 31 -9.60 -5.67 -2.66
C LEU A 31 -8.41 -6.52 -2.22
N THR A 32 -8.65 -7.80 -2.30
CA THR A 32 -7.71 -8.86 -1.96
C THR A 32 -6.53 -8.80 -2.93
N HIS A 33 -5.33 -9.12 -2.46
CA HIS A 33 -4.12 -9.09 -3.29
C HIS A 33 -4.08 -10.20 -4.33
N TYR A 34 -4.85 -11.25 -4.08
CA TYR A 34 -4.90 -12.47 -4.85
C TYR A 34 -6.36 -12.87 -5.07
N ASN A 35 -6.64 -13.49 -6.22
CA ASN A 35 -8.00 -13.82 -6.65
C ASN A 35 -8.97 -12.63 -6.57
N SER A 36 -8.50 -11.42 -6.89
CA SER A 36 -9.38 -10.27 -7.12
C SER A 36 -9.38 -9.90 -8.59
N ARG A 37 -10.56 -9.60 -9.12
CA ARG A 37 -10.68 -9.11 -10.51
C ARG A 37 -11.94 -8.29 -10.72
N GLY A 38 -11.85 -7.31 -11.61
CA GLY A 38 -12.99 -6.54 -12.11
C GLY A 38 -13.35 -6.91 -13.56
N GLY A 39 -14.61 -6.77 -13.93
CA GLY A 39 -15.07 -6.91 -15.31
C GLY A 39 -16.45 -6.30 -15.55
N GLY A 40 -16.68 -5.82 -16.77
CA GLY A 40 -18.00 -5.34 -17.22
C GLY A 40 -18.93 -6.49 -17.59
N VAL A 41 -20.22 -6.36 -17.24
CA VAL A 41 -21.27 -7.34 -17.56
C VAL A 41 -22.61 -6.62 -17.72
N GLY A 42 -23.15 -6.63 -18.94
CA GLY A 42 -24.31 -5.80 -19.29
C GLY A 42 -24.10 -4.33 -18.93
N GLN A 43 -25.01 -3.77 -18.13
CA GLN A 43 -24.97 -2.39 -17.64
C GLN A 43 -24.13 -2.20 -16.36
N TYR A 44 -23.49 -3.24 -15.86
CA TYR A 44 -22.77 -3.25 -14.60
C TYR A 44 -21.26 -3.42 -14.78
N TYR A 45 -20.51 -2.96 -13.79
CA TYR A 45 -19.12 -3.32 -13.56
C TYR A 45 -19.03 -4.08 -12.23
N VAL A 46 -18.39 -5.24 -12.24
CA VAL A 46 -18.37 -6.14 -11.08
C VAL A 46 -16.95 -6.42 -10.64
N TYR A 47 -16.72 -6.33 -9.34
CA TYR A 47 -15.53 -6.87 -8.69
C TYR A 47 -15.86 -8.18 -7.98
N GLU A 48 -14.92 -9.12 -8.05
CA GLU A 48 -14.92 -10.37 -7.28
C GLU A 48 -13.64 -10.45 -6.46
N ALA A 49 -13.75 -11.04 -5.28
CA ALA A 49 -12.64 -11.28 -4.34
C ALA A 49 -12.94 -12.48 -3.45
N LEU A 50 -11.89 -13.08 -2.86
CA LEU A 50 -12.00 -14.19 -1.91
C LEU A 50 -11.51 -13.79 -0.52
N GLU A 51 -12.26 -14.12 0.53
CA GLU A 51 -11.85 -13.97 1.92
C GLU A 51 -11.76 -15.38 2.58
N PRO A 52 -10.56 -15.84 3.01
CA PRO A 52 -9.29 -15.11 2.98
C PRO A 52 -8.69 -14.97 1.57
N ASP A 53 -7.88 -13.91 1.35
CA ASP A 53 -7.12 -13.63 0.10
C ASP A 53 -6.47 -14.88 -0.49
N TYR A 54 -5.93 -15.71 0.40
CA TYR A 54 -5.23 -16.95 0.09
C TYR A 54 -6.08 -18.15 0.50
N ALA A 55 -7.17 -18.37 -0.22
CA ALA A 55 -8.05 -19.52 -0.02
C ALA A 55 -7.27 -20.85 -0.07
N ALA A 56 -7.32 -21.58 1.03
CA ALA A 56 -6.73 -22.90 1.18
C ALA A 56 -7.79 -24.00 0.95
N PRO A 57 -7.41 -25.15 0.37
CA PRO A 57 -8.34 -26.26 0.18
C PRO A 57 -8.80 -26.82 1.53
N GLY A 58 -10.09 -27.13 1.63
CA GLY A 58 -10.72 -27.67 2.84
C GLY A 58 -11.09 -26.63 3.90
N GLU A 59 -10.77 -25.35 3.67
CA GLU A 59 -11.11 -24.25 4.57
C GLU A 59 -12.32 -23.45 4.04
N PRO A 60 -13.18 -22.89 4.92
CA PRO A 60 -14.25 -21.99 4.50
C PRO A 60 -13.70 -20.75 3.80
N THR A 61 -14.28 -20.39 2.67
CA THR A 61 -13.94 -19.18 1.91
C THR A 61 -15.23 -18.43 1.59
N ALA A 62 -15.25 -17.12 1.85
CA ALA A 62 -16.27 -16.24 1.32
C ALA A 62 -15.85 -15.77 -0.07
N ILE A 63 -16.73 -15.95 -1.06
CA ILE A 63 -16.62 -15.35 -2.38
C ILE A 63 -17.44 -14.08 -2.34
N MET A 64 -16.77 -12.94 -2.43
CA MET A 64 -17.34 -11.61 -2.31
C MET A 64 -17.54 -11.00 -3.69
N PHE A 65 -18.66 -10.32 -3.88
CA PHE A 65 -18.98 -9.58 -5.10
C PHE A 65 -19.34 -8.15 -4.73
N SER A 66 -18.91 -7.22 -5.58
CA SER A 66 -19.39 -5.83 -5.58
C SER A 66 -19.86 -5.48 -6.99
N VAL A 67 -21.17 -5.34 -7.16
CA VAL A 67 -21.83 -5.02 -8.43
C VAL A 67 -22.19 -3.54 -8.45
N GLN A 68 -21.61 -2.80 -9.38
CA GLN A 68 -21.73 -1.36 -9.49
C GLN A 68 -22.19 -0.95 -10.89
N ASP A 69 -22.65 0.29 -11.05
CA ASP A 69 -22.76 0.89 -12.37
C ASP A 69 -21.37 1.30 -12.93
N TYR A 70 -21.29 1.70 -14.19
CA TYR A 70 -20.02 2.13 -14.80
C TYR A 70 -19.48 3.46 -14.25
N ASP A 71 -20.29 4.23 -13.51
CA ASP A 71 -19.86 5.42 -12.79
C ASP A 71 -19.32 5.08 -11.39
N GLY A 72 -19.38 3.80 -10.98
CA GLY A 72 -18.99 3.28 -9.67
C GLY A 72 -20.12 3.26 -8.64
N ARG A 73 -21.33 3.70 -8.95
CA ARG A 73 -22.40 3.77 -7.93
C ARG A 73 -22.91 2.39 -7.57
N ASP A 74 -23.29 2.25 -6.29
CA ASP A 74 -23.96 1.08 -5.76
C ASP A 74 -25.19 0.73 -6.59
N THR A 75 -25.39 -0.57 -6.81
CA THR A 75 -26.61 -1.10 -7.40
C THR A 75 -27.50 -1.69 -6.32
N TYR A 76 -28.81 -1.73 -6.56
CA TYR A 76 -29.78 -2.23 -5.59
C TYR A 76 -30.81 -3.11 -6.29
N ASN A 77 -31.37 -4.06 -5.54
CA ASN A 77 -32.44 -4.94 -6.00
C ASN A 77 -32.09 -5.72 -7.27
N ILE A 78 -30.86 -6.23 -7.37
CA ILE A 78 -30.40 -7.05 -8.49
C ILE A 78 -30.67 -8.54 -8.20
N GLU A 79 -30.96 -9.32 -9.23
CA GLU A 79 -31.10 -10.78 -9.10
C GLU A 79 -29.85 -11.45 -9.66
N THR A 80 -29.23 -12.32 -8.85
CA THR A 80 -27.91 -12.90 -9.16
C THR A 80 -27.91 -14.41 -8.95
N MET A 81 -27.14 -15.13 -9.77
CA MET A 81 -26.86 -16.56 -9.59
C MET A 81 -25.35 -16.76 -9.65
N VAL A 82 -24.80 -17.53 -8.70
CA VAL A 82 -23.37 -17.83 -8.63
C VAL A 82 -23.13 -19.30 -8.90
N GLU A 83 -22.20 -19.60 -9.79
CA GLU A 83 -21.81 -20.96 -10.13
C GLU A 83 -20.30 -21.13 -9.97
N ILE A 84 -19.85 -22.32 -9.57
CA ILE A 84 -18.45 -22.65 -9.42
C ILE A 84 -18.15 -23.87 -10.28
N TYR A 85 -17.14 -23.73 -11.12
CA TYR A 85 -16.66 -24.74 -12.04
C TYR A 85 -15.21 -25.09 -11.76
N THR A 86 -14.82 -26.33 -12.02
CA THR A 86 -13.42 -26.73 -12.13
C THR A 86 -12.82 -26.21 -13.43
N SER A 87 -11.49 -26.25 -13.54
CA SER A 87 -10.78 -25.98 -14.80
C SER A 87 -11.14 -26.93 -15.95
N SER A 88 -11.75 -28.10 -15.67
CA SER A 88 -12.28 -29.01 -16.69
C SER A 88 -13.65 -28.59 -17.23
N GLY A 89 -14.27 -27.54 -16.68
CA GLY A 89 -15.61 -27.08 -17.05
C GLY A 89 -16.74 -27.84 -16.36
N GLU A 90 -16.45 -28.65 -15.34
CA GLU A 90 -17.48 -29.33 -14.55
C GLU A 90 -18.02 -28.40 -13.46
N ARG A 91 -19.35 -28.27 -13.38
CA ARG A 91 -20.01 -27.48 -12.33
C ARG A 91 -20.00 -28.25 -11.01
N ILE A 92 -19.29 -27.75 -10.02
CA ILE A 92 -19.17 -28.37 -8.69
C ILE A 92 -20.07 -27.73 -7.64
N LYS A 93 -20.52 -26.49 -7.87
CA LYS A 93 -21.48 -25.80 -7.01
C LYS A 93 -22.31 -24.80 -7.82
N ALA A 94 -23.56 -24.64 -7.42
CA ALA A 94 -24.41 -23.55 -7.85
C ALA A 94 -25.20 -23.03 -6.65
N PHE A 95 -25.31 -21.72 -6.57
CA PHE A 95 -26.19 -20.99 -5.67
C PHE A 95 -27.37 -20.49 -6.50
N PRO A 96 -28.63 -20.69 -6.04
CA PRO A 96 -29.81 -20.32 -6.81
C PRO A 96 -29.90 -18.82 -7.04
N TRP A 97 -30.73 -18.44 -8.02
CA TRP A 97 -31.09 -17.05 -8.28
C TRP A 97 -31.59 -16.38 -7.00
N THR A 98 -30.87 -15.37 -6.52
CA THR A 98 -31.17 -14.68 -5.27
C THR A 98 -31.28 -13.19 -5.53
N LYS A 99 -32.34 -12.58 -5.01
CA LYS A 99 -32.49 -11.13 -5.02
C LYS A 99 -31.55 -10.54 -3.96
N GLN A 100 -30.62 -9.71 -4.40
CA GLN A 100 -29.71 -8.96 -3.55
C GLN A 100 -30.27 -7.55 -3.35
N ASP A 101 -30.41 -7.15 -2.09
CA ASP A 101 -30.90 -5.81 -1.77
C ASP A 101 -29.90 -4.73 -2.20
N VAL A 102 -28.60 -5.03 -2.10
CA VAL A 102 -27.46 -4.21 -2.54
C VAL A 102 -26.51 -5.05 -3.40
N GLY A 103 -25.77 -4.40 -4.30
CA GLY A 103 -24.81 -5.03 -5.21
C GLY A 103 -23.61 -5.68 -4.52
N ASP A 104 -23.41 -5.38 -3.24
CA ASP A 104 -22.38 -5.99 -2.40
C ASP A 104 -22.95 -7.20 -1.66
N PHE A 105 -22.44 -8.39 -1.96
CA PHE A 105 -22.89 -9.62 -1.32
C PHE A 105 -21.80 -10.68 -1.32
N GLN A 106 -22.02 -11.75 -0.56
CA GLN A 106 -21.09 -12.86 -0.47
C GLN A 106 -21.78 -14.21 -0.44
N VAL A 107 -21.09 -15.23 -0.96
CA VAL A 107 -21.49 -16.64 -0.84
C VAL A 107 -20.34 -17.42 -0.23
N PHE A 108 -20.66 -18.43 0.58
CA PHE A 108 -19.65 -19.24 1.24
C PHE A 108 -19.46 -20.57 0.53
N TYR A 109 -18.21 -20.92 0.25
CA TYR A 109 -17.83 -22.19 -0.35
C TYR A 109 -16.50 -22.70 0.21
N THR A 110 -16.35 -24.02 0.31
CA THR A 110 -15.11 -24.68 0.70
C THR A 110 -14.56 -25.40 -0.52
N PHE A 111 -13.43 -24.91 -1.04
CA PHE A 111 -12.79 -25.53 -2.20
C PHE A 111 -12.17 -26.88 -1.80
N PRO A 112 -12.52 -27.99 -2.47
CA PRO A 112 -12.11 -29.32 -2.01
C PRO A 112 -10.63 -29.60 -2.24
N HIS A 113 -10.04 -29.06 -3.32
CA HIS A 113 -8.69 -29.40 -3.76
C HIS A 113 -7.92 -28.16 -4.24
N VAL A 114 -6.59 -28.26 -4.24
CA VAL A 114 -5.71 -27.28 -4.90
C VAL A 114 -6.01 -27.27 -6.39
N GLY A 115 -6.13 -26.08 -6.98
CA GLY A 115 -6.37 -25.97 -8.43
C GLY A 115 -6.92 -24.61 -8.84
N SER A 116 -7.15 -24.48 -10.15
CA SER A 116 -7.85 -23.33 -10.72
C SER A 116 -9.33 -23.64 -10.87
N TYR A 117 -10.15 -22.68 -10.46
CA TYR A 117 -11.59 -22.72 -10.53
C TYR A 117 -12.10 -21.52 -11.32
N GLN A 118 -13.31 -21.65 -11.84
CA GLN A 118 -14.00 -20.58 -12.54
C GLN A 118 -15.29 -20.28 -11.79
N ILE A 119 -15.38 -19.06 -11.25
CA ILE A 119 -16.58 -18.56 -10.60
C ILE A 119 -17.35 -17.77 -11.65
N VAL A 120 -18.60 -18.13 -11.86
CA VAL A 120 -19.47 -17.46 -12.83
C VAL A 120 -20.56 -16.72 -12.08
N LEU A 121 -20.58 -15.40 -12.22
CA LEU A 121 -21.67 -14.56 -11.78
C LEU A 121 -22.63 -14.34 -12.95
N SER A 122 -23.89 -14.65 -12.75
CA SER A 122 -24.97 -14.30 -13.67
C SER A 122 -25.82 -13.20 -13.03
N ILE A 123 -26.15 -12.16 -13.79
CA ILE A 123 -27.02 -11.06 -13.35
C ILE A 123 -28.23 -11.03 -14.29
N ALA A 124 -29.43 -11.02 -13.73
CA ALA A 124 -30.66 -11.06 -14.53
C ALA A 124 -30.81 -9.79 -15.39
N ASP A 125 -31.20 -9.97 -16.66
CA ASP A 125 -31.59 -8.90 -17.58
C ASP A 125 -33.11 -8.91 -17.89
N GLY A 126 -33.83 -9.85 -17.27
CA GLY A 126 -35.26 -10.06 -17.39
C GLY A 126 -35.76 -11.00 -16.28
N PRO A 127 -37.01 -11.49 -16.36
CA PRO A 127 -37.59 -12.34 -15.32
C PRO A 127 -36.80 -13.64 -15.15
N VAL A 128 -36.37 -13.93 -13.92
CA VAL A 128 -35.75 -15.21 -13.53
C VAL A 128 -36.57 -15.90 -12.42
N ASN A 129 -36.37 -17.21 -12.27
CA ASN A 129 -37.00 -17.97 -11.19
C ASN A 129 -36.04 -18.06 -10.00
N THR A 130 -36.29 -17.28 -8.95
CA THR A 130 -35.46 -17.23 -7.73
C THR A 130 -35.41 -18.53 -6.94
N ASN A 131 -36.29 -19.50 -7.24
CA ASN A 131 -36.28 -20.81 -6.60
C ASN A 131 -35.58 -21.88 -7.44
N ALA A 132 -35.03 -21.51 -8.60
CA ALA A 132 -34.39 -22.44 -9.52
C ALA A 132 -32.90 -22.20 -9.66
N ILE A 133 -32.21 -23.26 -10.07
CA ILE A 133 -30.83 -23.23 -10.54
C ILE A 133 -30.87 -23.57 -12.01
N ASP A 134 -30.31 -22.71 -12.86
CA ASP A 134 -30.23 -22.97 -14.29
C ASP A 134 -29.40 -24.23 -14.58
N LEU A 135 -29.64 -24.86 -15.74
CA LEU A 135 -28.81 -25.98 -16.17
C LEU A 135 -27.36 -25.53 -16.43
N PRO A 136 -26.36 -26.39 -16.17
CA PRO A 136 -24.97 -26.10 -16.53
C PRO A 136 -24.84 -25.87 -18.03
N ARG A 137 -23.93 -24.98 -18.43
CA ARG A 137 -23.69 -24.61 -19.83
C ARG A 137 -22.33 -25.11 -20.29
N SER A 138 -22.24 -25.58 -21.53
CA SER A 138 -20.98 -26.00 -22.16
C SER A 138 -20.03 -24.83 -22.42
N THR A 139 -20.58 -23.63 -22.61
CA THR A 139 -19.82 -22.38 -22.72
C THR A 139 -20.21 -21.47 -21.57
N LEU A 140 -19.30 -21.24 -20.63
CA LEU A 140 -19.59 -20.55 -19.37
C LEU A 140 -20.08 -19.11 -19.56
N GLY A 141 -19.64 -18.43 -20.62
CA GLY A 141 -20.05 -17.07 -20.96
C GLY A 141 -21.32 -17.01 -21.82
N SER A 142 -21.92 -18.15 -22.18
CA SER A 142 -23.14 -18.17 -22.99
C SER A 142 -24.34 -17.74 -22.16
N THR A 143 -25.10 -16.77 -22.68
CA THR A 143 -26.39 -16.34 -22.14
C THR A 143 -27.56 -17.19 -22.64
N ALA A 144 -27.30 -18.18 -23.50
CA ALA A 144 -28.34 -19.04 -24.02
C ALA A 144 -29.08 -19.79 -22.89
N GLY A 145 -30.41 -19.68 -22.87
CA GLY A 145 -31.26 -20.35 -21.90
C GLY A 145 -31.32 -19.68 -20.52
N CYS A 146 -30.84 -18.44 -20.36
CA CYS A 146 -31.23 -17.54 -19.27
C CYS A 146 -31.63 -16.16 -19.81
N ASN A 147 -32.40 -15.43 -19.02
CA ASN A 147 -32.52 -13.99 -19.13
C ASN A 147 -31.44 -13.36 -18.25
N CYS A 148 -30.18 -13.48 -18.68
CA CYS A 148 -29.04 -13.04 -17.87
C CYS A 148 -27.81 -12.67 -18.68
N GLU A 149 -27.04 -11.75 -18.12
CA GLU A 149 -25.67 -11.43 -18.52
C GLU A 149 -24.69 -12.14 -17.57
N ARG A 150 -23.52 -12.54 -18.08
CA ARG A 150 -22.60 -13.43 -17.35
C ARG A 150 -21.17 -12.93 -17.35
N LEU A 151 -20.50 -13.09 -16.21
CA LEU A 151 -19.10 -12.77 -16.02
C LEU A 151 -18.35 -13.94 -15.38
N ILE A 152 -17.13 -14.19 -15.84
CA ILE A 152 -16.30 -15.31 -15.41
C ILE A 152 -15.06 -14.79 -14.71
N PHE A 153 -14.88 -15.22 -13.46
CA PHE A 153 -13.71 -14.96 -12.64
C PHE A 153 -12.89 -16.24 -12.52
N ASN A 154 -11.59 -16.15 -12.78
CA ASN A 154 -10.69 -17.29 -12.60
C ASN A 154 -10.01 -17.11 -11.25
N VAL A 155 -10.18 -18.09 -10.37
CA VAL A 155 -9.55 -18.11 -9.05
C VAL A 155 -8.64 -19.32 -8.91
N ALA A 156 -7.58 -19.18 -8.13
CA ALA A 156 -6.62 -20.23 -7.85
C ALA A 156 -6.55 -20.50 -6.35
N VAL A 157 -6.74 -21.77 -5.98
CA VAL A 157 -6.75 -22.24 -4.59
C VAL A 157 -5.46 -23.00 -4.34
N SER A 158 -4.76 -22.68 -3.25
CA SER A 158 -3.46 -23.28 -2.92
C SER A 158 -3.21 -23.25 -1.42
N GLN A 159 -2.53 -24.27 -0.90
CA GLN A 159 -2.13 -24.31 0.51
C GLN A 159 -1.00 -23.33 0.87
N GLY A 160 -0.24 -22.86 -0.12
CA GLY A 160 1.04 -22.20 0.14
C GLY A 160 1.16 -20.74 -0.30
N PHE A 161 0.20 -20.19 -1.05
CA PHE A 161 0.39 -18.88 -1.67
C PHE A 161 0.54 -17.75 -0.65
N GLY A 162 -0.26 -17.74 0.42
CA GLY A 162 -0.13 -16.72 1.47
C GLY A 162 1.26 -16.76 2.13
N SER A 163 1.74 -17.95 2.47
CA SER A 163 3.08 -18.15 3.02
C SER A 163 4.19 -17.73 2.07
N ILE A 164 4.07 -18.06 0.78
CA ILE A 164 5.02 -17.64 -0.26
C ILE A 164 5.03 -16.12 -0.39
N TYR A 165 3.85 -15.50 -0.54
CA TYR A 165 3.72 -14.05 -0.67
C TYR A 165 4.32 -13.32 0.53
N ASN A 166 3.92 -13.70 1.75
CA ASN A 166 4.43 -13.09 2.97
C ASN A 166 5.95 -13.29 3.13
N SER A 167 6.46 -14.48 2.79
CA SER A 167 7.91 -14.76 2.83
C SER A 167 8.68 -13.97 1.78
N THR A 168 8.15 -13.82 0.57
CA THR A 168 8.76 -13.03 -0.51
C THR A 168 8.74 -11.54 -0.16
N LEU A 169 7.62 -11.02 0.31
CA LEU A 169 7.48 -9.62 0.72
C LEU A 169 8.41 -9.31 1.90
N GLY A 170 8.38 -10.14 2.96
CA GLY A 170 9.28 -10.04 4.09
C GLY A 170 10.74 -10.14 3.65
N GLY A 171 11.07 -11.12 2.81
CA GLY A 171 12.40 -11.29 2.24
C GLY A 171 12.89 -10.05 1.48
N ALA A 172 12.05 -9.43 0.67
CA ALA A 172 12.38 -8.20 -0.07
C ALA A 172 12.68 -7.02 0.87
N VAL A 173 11.87 -6.83 1.92
CA VAL A 173 12.07 -5.77 2.93
C VAL A 173 13.32 -6.04 3.77
N PHE A 174 13.43 -7.23 4.37
CA PHE A 174 14.52 -7.57 5.30
C PHE A 174 15.86 -7.71 4.60
N SER A 175 15.93 -8.22 3.37
CA SER A 175 17.19 -8.28 2.61
C SER A 175 17.72 -6.89 2.28
N SER A 176 16.85 -6.00 1.83
CA SER A 176 17.20 -4.59 1.57
C SER A 176 17.72 -3.92 2.84
N LEU A 177 17.01 -4.10 3.96
CA LEU A 177 17.44 -3.59 5.27
C LEU A 177 18.77 -4.18 5.74
N ALA A 178 18.99 -5.48 5.55
CA ALA A 178 20.24 -6.13 5.91
C ALA A 178 21.41 -5.57 5.10
N ILE A 179 21.24 -5.36 3.79
CA ILE A 179 22.26 -4.78 2.92
C ILE A 179 22.58 -3.35 3.35
N PHE A 180 21.56 -2.47 3.49
CA PHE A 180 21.78 -1.09 3.91
C PHE A 180 22.37 -1.02 5.32
N GLY A 181 21.84 -1.80 6.27
CA GLY A 181 22.35 -1.90 7.63
C GLY A 181 23.81 -2.37 7.69
N ALA A 182 24.17 -3.38 6.89
CA ALA A 182 25.55 -3.87 6.80
C ALA A 182 26.48 -2.80 6.21
N VAL A 183 26.10 -2.13 5.12
CA VAL A 183 26.90 -1.05 4.51
C VAL A 183 27.11 0.10 5.50
N LEU A 184 26.06 0.54 6.19
CA LEU A 184 26.14 1.60 7.20
C LEU A 184 27.01 1.16 8.39
N GLY A 185 26.83 -0.07 8.88
CA GLY A 185 27.58 -0.63 10.00
C GLY A 185 29.07 -0.82 9.70
N LEU A 186 29.41 -1.39 8.54
CA LEU A 186 30.79 -1.54 8.09
C LEU A 186 31.46 -0.19 7.85
N THR A 187 30.74 0.78 7.28
CA THR A 187 31.23 2.15 7.12
C THR A 187 31.53 2.77 8.48
N TYR A 188 30.60 2.68 9.43
CA TYR A 188 30.77 3.20 10.77
C TYR A 188 31.99 2.56 11.46
N TRP A 189 32.13 1.25 11.39
CA TRP A 189 33.25 0.51 11.98
C TRP A 189 34.59 0.85 11.34
N SER A 190 34.66 0.92 10.01
CA SER A 190 35.85 1.31 9.25
C SER A 190 36.31 2.72 9.63
N LYS A 191 35.38 3.68 9.70
CA LYS A 191 35.68 5.05 10.12
C LYS A 191 36.18 5.11 11.57
N LYS A 192 35.56 4.34 12.49
CA LYS A 192 35.99 4.23 13.89
C LYS A 192 37.43 3.69 14.01
N LYS A 193 37.76 2.62 13.27
CA LYS A 193 39.10 1.99 13.30
C LYS A 193 40.18 2.89 12.68
N SER A 194 39.84 3.66 11.64
CA SER A 194 40.79 4.50 10.91
C SER A 194 41.26 5.76 11.67
N GLY A 195 40.80 6.00 12.91
CA GLY A 195 41.15 7.21 13.68
C GLY A 195 40.64 8.53 13.07
N LYS A 196 39.99 8.49 11.89
CA LYS A 196 39.25 9.63 11.32
C LYS A 196 38.04 10.04 12.16
N PHE A 197 37.67 9.20 13.13
CA PHE A 197 36.79 9.48 14.25
C PHE A 197 37.58 10.18 15.38
N ALA A 198 37.92 11.44 15.21
CA ALA A 198 37.86 12.33 16.37
C ALA A 198 36.37 12.47 16.66
N SER A 199 35.85 11.64 17.58
CA SER A 199 34.44 11.44 17.92
C SER A 199 33.63 12.72 17.89
N ALA A 200 33.06 13.05 16.72
CA ALA A 200 32.13 14.15 16.62
C ALA A 200 30.81 13.66 17.26
N PRO A 201 30.30 14.32 18.31
CA PRO A 201 29.07 13.89 18.96
C PRO A 201 27.94 13.75 17.93
N GLY A 202 27.19 12.66 18.04
CA GLY A 202 25.98 12.36 17.25
C GLY A 202 26.19 11.76 15.85
N ASP A 203 27.38 11.25 15.50
CA ASP A 203 27.57 10.49 14.26
C ASP A 203 26.77 9.17 14.27
N THR A 204 26.69 8.46 15.40
CA THR A 204 25.84 7.26 15.54
C THR A 204 24.37 7.57 15.23
N MET A 205 23.88 8.72 15.69
CA MET A 205 22.50 9.15 15.47
C MET A 205 22.21 9.37 13.98
N ARG A 206 23.18 9.84 13.20
CA ARG A 206 23.03 9.98 11.73
C ARG A 206 22.69 8.64 11.09
N TYR A 207 23.50 7.62 11.38
CA TYR A 207 23.31 6.27 10.84
C TYR A 207 21.98 5.65 11.27
N ILE A 208 21.60 5.81 12.54
CA ILE A 208 20.33 5.28 13.06
C ILE A 208 19.13 5.97 12.38
N VAL A 209 19.14 7.30 12.29
CA VAL A 209 18.03 8.06 11.67
C VAL A 209 17.92 7.76 10.18
N THR A 210 19.04 7.63 9.46
CA THR A 210 18.99 7.26 8.04
C THR A 210 18.49 5.83 7.83
N LEU A 211 18.87 4.89 8.70
CA LEU A 211 18.40 3.51 8.63
C LEU A 211 16.89 3.44 8.94
N ALA A 212 16.44 4.18 9.97
CA ALA A 212 15.02 4.28 10.32
C ALA A 212 14.20 4.86 9.16
N ALA A 213 14.69 5.90 8.48
CA ALA A 213 14.03 6.45 7.32
C ALA A 213 13.93 5.46 6.15
N ILE A 214 15.00 4.72 5.85
CA ILE A 214 14.97 3.68 4.80
C ILE A 214 13.98 2.56 5.20
N ALA A 215 13.97 2.16 6.48
CA ALA A 215 13.05 1.14 6.98
C ALA A 215 11.59 1.58 6.89
N GLY A 216 11.25 2.78 7.34
CA GLY A 216 9.91 3.34 7.18
C GLY A 216 9.49 3.34 5.71
N GLY A 217 10.40 3.76 4.82
CA GLY A 217 10.07 3.85 3.40
C GLY A 217 9.84 2.50 2.73
N LEU A 218 10.61 1.48 3.11
CA LEU A 218 10.39 0.10 2.66
C LEU A 218 9.08 -0.50 3.19
N VAL A 219 8.68 -0.17 4.42
CA VAL A 219 7.38 -0.57 4.96
C VAL A 219 6.25 0.03 4.13
N HIS A 220 6.33 1.31 3.76
CA HIS A 220 5.33 1.93 2.87
C HIS A 220 5.24 1.24 1.50
N PHE A 221 6.36 0.84 0.92
CA PHE A 221 6.37 0.02 -0.30
C PHE A 221 5.86 -1.41 -0.11
N ALA A 222 5.84 -1.93 1.12
CA ALA A 222 5.30 -3.26 1.39
C ALA A 222 3.77 -3.23 1.50
N VAL A 223 3.21 -2.15 2.04
CA VAL A 223 1.78 -2.05 2.35
C VAL A 223 0.97 -1.28 1.30
N TYR A 224 1.59 -0.58 0.35
CA TYR A 224 0.86 0.24 -0.63
C TYR A 224 -0.17 -0.55 -1.44
N SER A 225 0.12 -1.80 -1.79
CA SER A 225 -0.75 -2.61 -2.63
C SER A 225 -2.07 -2.93 -1.94
N GLY A 226 -2.08 -3.00 -0.60
CA GLY A 226 -3.29 -3.28 0.19
C GLY A 226 -4.19 -2.05 0.33
N HIS A 227 -3.64 -0.87 0.05
CA HIS A 227 -4.39 0.38 0.03
C HIS A 227 -4.82 0.76 -1.39
N ALA A 228 -4.18 0.19 -2.43
CA ALA A 228 -4.51 0.43 -3.85
C ALA A 228 -5.92 0.01 -4.16
N SER A 229 -6.31 -1.03 -3.48
CA SER A 229 -7.56 -1.69 -3.62
C SER A 229 -8.70 -0.95 -2.96
N LEU A 230 -8.43 -0.19 -1.90
CA LEU A 230 -9.37 0.77 -1.36
C LEU A 230 -9.46 1.98 -2.28
N ARG A 231 -8.30 2.59 -2.58
CA ARG A 231 -8.18 3.77 -3.44
C ARG A 231 -6.79 3.88 -4.05
N LEU A 232 -6.74 4.13 -5.36
CA LEU A 232 -5.50 4.33 -6.09
C LEU A 232 -4.68 5.51 -5.51
N GLU A 233 -5.37 6.54 -5.01
CA GLU A 233 -4.77 7.73 -4.40
C GLU A 233 -3.94 7.38 -3.16
N TYR A 234 -4.42 6.47 -2.32
CA TYR A 234 -3.70 6.04 -1.11
C TYR A 234 -2.44 5.27 -1.47
N SER A 235 -2.46 4.46 -2.52
CA SER A 235 -1.24 3.82 -3.01
C SER A 235 -0.23 4.78 -3.60
N ILE A 236 -0.68 5.71 -4.45
CA ILE A 236 0.21 6.72 -5.01
C ILE A 236 0.87 7.48 -3.86
N PHE A 237 0.08 7.85 -2.85
CA PHE A 237 0.60 8.50 -1.67
C PHE A 237 1.64 7.65 -0.92
N LEU A 238 1.34 6.39 -0.60
CA LEU A 238 2.29 5.50 0.11
C LEU A 238 3.57 5.24 -0.70
N ILE A 239 3.46 5.11 -2.02
CA ILE A 239 4.64 4.99 -2.92
C ILE A 239 5.47 6.27 -2.87
N VAL A 240 4.85 7.44 -3.02
CA VAL A 240 5.54 8.73 -2.98
C VAL A 240 6.22 8.92 -1.62
N ALA A 241 5.49 8.64 -0.54
CA ALA A 241 5.99 8.77 0.82
C ALA A 241 7.15 7.82 1.12
N GLY A 242 7.02 6.54 0.73
CA GLY A 242 8.09 5.56 0.80
C GLY A 242 9.32 6.00 0.00
N GLY A 243 9.11 6.51 -1.21
CA GLY A 243 10.14 7.06 -2.07
C GLY A 243 10.85 8.26 -1.46
N MET A 244 10.13 9.18 -0.83
CA MET A 244 10.72 10.34 -0.14
C MET A 244 11.59 9.92 1.04
N GLN A 245 11.14 8.98 1.87
CA GLN A 245 11.88 8.51 3.04
C GLN A 245 13.16 7.74 2.64
N VAL A 246 13.07 6.83 1.66
CA VAL A 246 14.24 6.12 1.12
C VAL A 246 15.22 7.10 0.48
N THR A 247 14.73 8.04 -0.32
CA THR A 247 15.57 9.07 -0.97
C THR A 247 16.28 9.93 0.07
N TYR A 248 15.59 10.38 1.12
CA TYR A 248 16.19 11.11 2.22
C TYR A 248 17.31 10.29 2.88
N GLY A 249 17.04 9.03 3.25
CA GLY A 249 18.03 8.17 3.91
C GLY A 249 19.27 7.92 3.06
N ILE A 250 19.10 7.69 1.74
CA ILE A 250 20.22 7.51 0.80
C ILE A 250 21.02 8.81 0.64
N LEU A 251 20.37 9.93 0.35
CA LEU A 251 21.05 11.21 0.13
C LEU A 251 21.83 11.68 1.37
N TYR A 252 21.24 11.52 2.56
CA TYR A 252 21.90 11.89 3.81
C TYR A 252 23.10 10.98 4.11
N THR A 253 22.98 9.68 3.82
CA THR A 253 24.10 8.73 3.89
C THR A 253 25.24 9.16 2.97
N LEU A 254 24.94 9.47 1.71
CA LEU A 254 25.93 9.92 0.73
C LEU A 254 26.63 11.20 1.16
N LEU A 255 25.88 12.18 1.70
CA LEU A 255 26.46 13.39 2.27
C LEU A 255 27.37 13.10 3.48
N THR A 256 27.02 12.11 4.30
CA THR A 256 27.83 11.69 5.45
C THR A 256 29.10 10.93 5.03
N LEU A 257 29.05 10.21 3.90
CA LEU A 257 30.20 9.52 3.31
C LEU A 257 31.17 10.52 2.67
N THR A 258 30.65 11.42 1.83
CA THR A 258 31.44 12.41 1.06
C THR A 258 31.79 13.67 1.85
N GLY A 259 31.09 13.93 2.96
CA GLY A 259 31.20 15.12 3.79
C GLY A 259 32.51 15.26 4.57
N SER A 260 33.25 14.17 4.78
CA SER A 260 34.50 14.22 5.56
C SER A 260 35.61 15.05 4.89
N THR A 261 35.62 15.12 3.55
CA THR A 261 36.60 15.89 2.77
C THR A 261 36.05 17.27 2.40
N THR A 262 34.76 17.33 2.00
CA THR A 262 34.12 18.59 1.56
C THR A 262 33.69 19.49 2.72
N GLY A 263 33.29 18.94 3.87
CA GLY A 263 32.87 19.69 5.05
C GLY A 263 34.02 20.44 5.74
N ARG A 264 35.27 19.95 5.61
CA ARG A 264 36.48 20.66 6.07
C ARG A 264 36.89 21.80 5.14
N ALA A 265 36.72 21.61 3.83
CA ALA A 265 37.11 22.62 2.83
C ALA A 265 36.05 23.73 2.65
N ARG A 266 34.75 23.39 2.77
CA ARG A 266 33.61 24.31 2.52
C ARG A 266 32.46 24.06 3.50
N PRO A 267 32.60 24.46 4.78
CA PRO A 267 31.65 24.16 5.83
C PRO A 267 30.26 24.76 5.61
N HIS A 268 30.16 25.98 5.05
CA HIS A 268 28.88 26.60 4.70
C HIS A 268 28.12 25.85 3.60
N GLU A 269 28.82 25.39 2.55
CA GLU A 269 28.20 24.66 1.45
C GLU A 269 27.70 23.29 1.92
N HIS A 270 28.49 22.61 2.75
CA HIS A 270 28.10 21.36 3.38
C HIS A 270 26.85 21.54 4.27
N TYR A 271 26.86 22.54 5.16
CA TYR A 271 25.70 22.85 6.01
C TYR A 271 24.43 23.09 5.20
N ARG A 272 24.51 23.91 4.14
CA ARG A 272 23.35 24.21 3.27
C ARG A 272 22.79 22.94 2.60
N LYS A 273 23.66 22.04 2.12
CA LYS A 273 23.24 20.76 1.52
C LYS A 273 22.56 19.85 2.55
N THR A 274 23.15 19.72 3.74
CA THR A 274 22.59 18.87 4.79
C THR A 274 21.27 19.39 5.32
N VAL A 275 21.11 20.71 5.46
CA VAL A 275 19.83 21.33 5.84
C VAL A 275 18.77 21.10 4.75
N ALA A 276 19.12 21.22 3.47
CA ALA A 276 18.17 20.98 2.38
C ALA A 276 17.65 19.53 2.38
N VAL A 277 18.56 18.55 2.54
CA VAL A 277 18.18 17.13 2.62
C VAL A 277 17.34 16.84 3.88
N ASN A 278 17.73 17.37 5.04
CA ASN A 278 16.94 17.24 6.26
C ASN A 278 15.55 17.85 6.14
N LEU A 279 15.41 19.03 5.52
CA LEU A 279 14.12 19.68 5.33
C LEU A 279 13.22 18.85 4.40
N PHE A 280 13.79 18.28 3.33
CA PHE A 280 13.07 17.36 2.45
C PHE A 280 12.54 16.14 3.20
N GLY A 281 13.40 15.48 3.99
CA GLY A 281 12.99 14.35 4.83
C GLY A 281 11.93 14.75 5.86
N LEU A 282 12.10 15.90 6.51
CA LEU A 282 11.17 16.40 7.53
C LEU A 282 9.77 16.63 6.96
N ILE A 283 9.67 17.28 5.80
CA ILE A 283 8.39 17.55 5.13
C ILE A 283 7.72 16.22 4.77
N GLY A 284 8.44 15.29 4.14
CA GLY A 284 7.90 13.99 3.77
C GLY A 284 7.35 13.22 4.97
N THR A 285 8.13 13.12 6.05
CA THR A 285 7.70 12.42 7.28
C THR A 285 6.59 13.16 8.03
N ALA A 286 6.59 14.49 8.04
CA ALA A 286 5.53 15.28 8.70
C ALA A 286 4.18 15.14 7.99
N VAL A 287 4.17 15.13 6.66
CA VAL A 287 2.96 14.92 5.86
C VAL A 287 2.37 13.53 6.14
N LEU A 288 3.21 12.49 6.22
CA LEU A 288 2.78 11.13 6.58
C LEU A 288 2.12 11.05 7.95
N LEU A 289 2.73 11.66 8.97
CA LEU A 289 2.18 11.68 10.33
C LEU A 289 0.90 12.51 10.41
N GLY A 290 0.86 13.65 9.72
CA GLY A 290 -0.32 14.51 9.67
C GLY A 290 -1.51 13.83 9.02
N LEU A 291 -1.28 13.11 7.91
CA LEU A 291 -2.34 12.38 7.22
C LEU A 291 -2.81 11.17 8.01
N TYR A 292 -1.92 10.44 8.69
CA TYR A 292 -2.34 9.37 9.59
C TYR A 292 -3.14 9.89 10.78
N ALA A 293 -2.68 10.98 11.41
CA ALA A 293 -3.45 11.62 12.48
C ALA A 293 -4.83 12.06 11.97
N TYR A 294 -4.90 12.55 10.74
CA TYR A 294 -6.16 12.87 10.10
C TYR A 294 -7.04 11.63 9.86
N SER A 295 -6.51 10.53 9.29
CA SER A 295 -7.32 9.33 8.98
C SER A 295 -7.86 8.60 10.20
N VAL A 296 -7.15 8.69 11.34
CA VAL A 296 -7.58 8.06 12.60
C VAL A 296 -8.49 8.97 13.45
N THR A 297 -8.47 10.29 13.23
CA THR A 297 -9.30 11.23 14.03
C THR A 297 -10.57 11.66 13.31
N LEU A 298 -10.50 11.79 11.99
CA LEU A 298 -11.60 12.20 11.15
C LEU A 298 -11.85 11.09 10.14
N PRO A 299 -13.11 10.84 9.78
CA PRO A 299 -13.38 10.00 8.63
C PRO A 299 -12.67 10.65 7.44
N PRO A 300 -11.74 9.95 6.78
CA PRO A 300 -11.15 10.44 5.56
C PRO A 300 -12.28 10.91 4.64
N PRO A 301 -12.14 12.02 3.89
CA PRO A 301 -13.21 12.59 3.06
C PRO A 301 -13.67 11.66 1.93
N LEU A 302 -13.17 10.42 1.94
CA LEU A 302 -13.11 9.39 0.94
C LEU A 302 -13.18 7.98 1.56
N SER A 303 -13.40 7.84 2.88
CA SER A 303 -13.54 6.53 3.55
C SER A 303 -14.82 5.82 3.09
N PRO A 304 -14.75 4.54 2.66
CA PRO A 304 -15.94 3.77 2.24
C PRO A 304 -16.99 3.68 3.34
N THR A 305 -16.54 3.59 4.59
CA THR A 305 -17.39 3.34 5.76
C THR A 305 -17.83 4.63 6.45
N GLY A 306 -17.28 5.79 6.04
CA GLY A 306 -17.51 7.05 6.71
C GLY A 306 -17.03 7.08 8.17
N GLN A 307 -16.16 6.13 8.56
CA GLN A 307 -15.55 6.04 9.88
C GLN A 307 -14.04 6.32 9.81
N PRO A 308 -13.42 6.76 10.92
CA PRO A 308 -11.98 6.80 11.06
C PRO A 308 -11.36 5.41 10.89
N GLU A 309 -10.11 5.38 10.45
CA GLU A 309 -9.33 4.16 10.22
C GLU A 309 -9.00 3.46 11.55
N ASP A 310 -9.18 2.13 11.58
CA ASP A 310 -8.81 1.32 12.73
C ASP A 310 -7.29 1.23 12.88
N VAL A 311 -6.82 1.35 14.12
CA VAL A 311 -5.40 1.32 14.43
C VAL A 311 -4.96 -0.11 14.76
N ASP A 312 -4.26 -0.74 13.82
CA ASP A 312 -3.64 -2.03 14.03
C ASP A 312 -2.22 -1.91 14.63
N LEU A 313 -1.68 -3.03 15.12
CA LEU A 313 -0.35 -3.05 15.73
C LEU A 313 0.75 -2.68 14.72
N ALA A 314 0.62 -3.07 13.46
CA ALA A 314 1.60 -2.75 12.43
C ALA A 314 1.61 -1.24 12.12
N GLY A 315 0.43 -0.62 12.07
CA GLY A 315 0.23 0.82 11.99
C GLY A 315 0.93 1.55 13.14
N ILE A 316 0.71 1.13 14.39
CA ILE A 316 1.38 1.74 15.57
C ILE A 316 2.91 1.68 15.42
N LEU A 317 3.46 0.53 15.03
CA LEU A 317 4.90 0.34 14.88
C LEU A 317 5.47 1.21 13.74
N ALA A 318 4.80 1.25 12.58
CA ALA A 318 5.21 2.09 11.46
C ALA A 318 5.23 3.57 11.87
N LYS A 319 4.20 4.03 12.59
CA LYS A 319 4.10 5.42 13.04
C LYS A 319 5.10 5.77 14.14
N ALA A 320 5.43 4.82 15.03
CA ALA A 320 6.52 5.01 15.99
C ALA A 320 7.86 5.24 15.28
N VAL A 321 8.14 4.50 14.21
CA VAL A 321 9.35 4.70 13.37
C VAL A 321 9.33 6.05 12.66
N GLU A 322 8.18 6.48 12.14
CA GLU A 322 8.01 7.81 11.53
C GLU A 322 8.26 8.94 12.55
N VAL A 323 7.66 8.87 13.74
CA VAL A 323 7.88 9.85 14.82
C VAL A 323 9.34 9.88 15.24
N PHE A 324 9.96 8.72 15.43
CA PHE A 324 11.39 8.61 15.74
C PHE A 324 12.24 9.28 14.64
N THR A 325 11.93 9.03 13.37
CA THR A 325 12.63 9.61 12.23
C THR A 325 12.48 11.12 12.19
N LEU A 326 11.27 11.65 12.42
CA LEU A 326 11.00 13.08 12.47
C LEU A 326 11.80 13.79 13.58
N ILE A 327 11.76 13.26 14.80
CA ILE A 327 12.55 13.78 15.94
C ILE A 327 14.05 13.69 15.63
N GLY A 328 14.48 12.58 15.04
CA GLY A 328 15.84 12.36 14.59
C GLY A 328 16.33 13.40 13.59
N ILE A 329 15.54 13.73 12.57
CA ILE A 329 15.85 14.76 11.56
C ILE A 329 16.03 16.12 12.24
N VAL A 330 15.11 16.51 13.13
CA VAL A 330 15.23 17.78 13.87
C VAL A 330 16.49 17.82 14.73
N TYR A 331 16.83 16.71 15.39
CA TYR A 331 18.07 16.58 16.14
C TYR A 331 19.30 16.75 15.24
N LEU A 332 19.33 16.12 14.06
CA LEU A 332 20.42 16.23 13.09
C LEU A 332 20.59 17.68 12.59
N MET A 333 19.50 18.38 12.29
CA MET A 333 19.54 19.80 11.90
C MET A 333 20.17 20.69 12.98
N ARG A 334 19.79 20.48 14.25
CA ARG A 334 20.36 21.22 15.39
C ARG A 334 21.85 20.93 15.55
N LEU A 335 22.24 19.68 15.36
CA LEU A 335 23.62 19.23 15.46
C LEU A 335 24.50 19.83 14.35
N GLU A 336 24.03 19.87 13.10
CA GLU A 336 24.78 20.51 12.01
C GLU A 336 24.93 22.02 12.21
N LYS A 337 23.90 22.69 12.74
CA LYS A 337 23.98 24.11 13.09
C LYS A 337 25.06 24.37 14.15
N ARG A 338 25.10 23.54 15.20
CA ARG A 338 26.13 23.65 16.26
C ARG A 338 27.53 23.44 15.69
N ARG A 339 27.74 22.45 14.81
CA ARG A 339 29.05 22.20 14.17
C ARG A 339 29.53 23.40 13.36
N LEU A 340 28.66 24.01 12.55
CA LEU A 340 29.02 25.22 11.81
C LEU A 340 29.39 26.38 12.75
N GLN A 341 28.60 26.59 13.81
CA GLN A 341 28.88 27.65 14.79
C GLN A 341 30.21 27.45 15.52
N THR A 342 30.54 26.22 15.92
CA THR A 342 31.83 25.91 16.55
C THR A 342 32.98 26.15 15.58
N PHE A 343 32.87 25.68 14.33
CA PHE A 343 33.88 25.93 13.31
C PHE A 343 34.15 27.42 13.10
N LEU A 344 33.08 28.22 12.99
CA LEU A 344 33.18 29.67 12.83
C LEU A 344 33.82 30.36 14.03
N LYS A 345 33.60 29.87 15.26
CA LYS A 345 34.24 30.42 16.46
C LYS A 345 35.73 30.08 16.54
N GLU A 346 36.14 28.92 16.06
CA GLU A 346 37.55 28.50 16.08
C GLU A 346 38.40 29.17 14.98
N HIS A 347 37.76 29.75 13.96
CA HIS A 347 38.42 30.34 12.78
C HIS A 347 38.00 31.81 12.51
N ALA A 348 37.40 32.48 13.49
CA ALA A 348 37.13 33.92 13.48
C ALA A 348 38.24 34.68 14.19
#